data_AF-A0A085ZXH1-F1
#
_entry.id   AF-A0A085ZXH1-F1
#
_cell.length_a   1.000
_cell.length_b   1.000
_cell.length_c   1.000
_cell.angle_alpha   90.00
_cell.angle_beta   90.00
_cell.angle_gamma   90.00
#
_symmetry.space_group_name_H-M   'P 1'
#
loop_
_entity.id
_entity.type
_entity.pdbx_description
1 polymer ?
#
loop_
_entity_poly.entity_id
_entity_poly.type
_entity_poly.pdbx_seq_one_letter_code
_entity_poly.pdbx_strand_id
1 'polypeptide(L)'
;MLEPTYVGILLFLLFAILFFIRFIYQISGEIFNRFFINEDNEYETNLSQKVIFLILVAIIFLMLSIIAIPLFTRPGFMTFFDPKETGYIGDTIGGITNPFINSAAVVVTGLAFYMQYKANKLQVSIFKKQLDEAKEQFNIDQLNQRKKNQVEQIETQFYEMLKLHKSNINELEYKDYGSIDTNSINIKGRRTFENFNIELIVIYKKILLHSSYSNNYTQKQKLSMAYKIFFYGLWNEQNGLYKMNMLKRIFPDSFHESVYIELNNYIANSAPSFGIGHAPELSHIYRHLFLTVKFIATQPESLISYEQKRTYLRILRAQLSNHEQVMLFYNWYSGFGEKWEEKLTSGNKFFTEYRMIHNVYNEILHNDFKLEKIFNLSKEIRTEIGRNDDFLFEFQG
;
A
#
# COMPACT_ATOMS: atom_id res chain seq x y z
N MET A 1 68.25 -28.72 -57.15
CA MET A 1 68.21 -27.25 -57.31
C MET A 1 67.15 -26.95 -58.35
N LEU A 2 66.06 -26.26 -57.98
CA LEU A 2 65.06 -25.79 -58.95
C LEU A 2 65.68 -24.66 -59.78
N GLU A 3 65.55 -24.67 -61.11
CA GLU A 3 66.07 -23.58 -61.95
C GLU A 3 65.42 -22.24 -61.55
N PRO A 4 66.17 -21.11 -61.61
CA PRO A 4 65.69 -19.79 -61.17
C PRO A 4 64.42 -19.30 -61.90
N THR A 5 64.16 -19.82 -63.09
CA THR A 5 62.93 -19.61 -63.88
C THR A 5 61.68 -20.17 -63.21
N TYR A 6 61.73 -21.37 -62.63
CA TYR A 6 60.59 -21.96 -61.92
C TYR A 6 60.28 -21.24 -60.61
N VAL A 7 61.31 -20.74 -59.91
CA VAL A 7 61.13 -19.96 -58.68
C VAL A 7 60.41 -18.64 -58.97
N GLY A 8 60.75 -17.96 -60.08
CA GLY A 8 60.07 -16.74 -60.53
C GLY A 8 58.59 -16.96 -60.88
N ILE A 9 58.26 -18.05 -61.58
CA ILE A 9 56.88 -18.41 -61.93
C ILE A 9 56.06 -18.74 -60.67
N LEU A 10 56.65 -19.48 -59.72
CA LEU A 10 55.98 -19.85 -58.48
C LEU A 10 55.69 -18.62 -57.60
N LEU A 11 56.65 -17.69 -57.49
CA LEU A 11 56.47 -16.41 -56.80
C LEU A 11 55.39 -15.55 -57.47
N PHE A 12 55.35 -15.50 -58.80
CA PHE A 12 54.32 -14.77 -59.53
C PHE A 12 52.91 -15.34 -59.30
N LEU A 13 52.76 -16.67 -59.36
CA LEU A 13 51.49 -17.35 -59.06
C LEU A 13 51.04 -17.09 -57.62
N LEU A 14 51.96 -17.15 -56.66
CA LEU A 14 51.66 -16.84 -55.26
C LEU A 14 51.17 -15.40 -55.10
N PHE A 15 51.81 -14.44 -55.77
CA PHE A 15 51.42 -13.03 -55.73
C PHE A 15 50.04 -12.80 -56.36
N ALA A 16 49.74 -13.48 -57.47
CA ALA A 16 48.43 -13.43 -58.13
C ALA A 16 47.32 -13.99 -57.22
N ILE A 17 47.58 -15.10 -56.53
CA ILE A 17 46.64 -15.70 -55.57
C ILE A 17 46.38 -14.74 -54.40
N LEU A 18 47.43 -14.15 -53.82
CA LEU A 18 47.31 -13.20 -52.72
C LEU A 18 46.54 -11.93 -53.13
N PHE A 19 46.80 -11.42 -54.34
CA PHE A 19 46.05 -10.31 -54.91
C PHE A 19 44.57 -10.64 -55.08
N PHE A 20 44.26 -11.85 -55.58
CA PHE A 20 42.89 -12.31 -55.77
C PHE A 20 42.14 -12.49 -54.44
N ILE A 21 42.80 -13.06 -53.42
CA ILE A 21 42.24 -13.15 -52.06
C ILE A 21 41.93 -11.76 -51.51
N ARG A 22 42.87 -10.81 -51.66
CA ARG A 22 42.68 -9.42 -51.22
C ARG A 22 41.53 -8.74 -51.97
N PHE A 23 41.39 -9.00 -53.26
CA PHE A 23 40.31 -8.48 -54.09
C PHE A 23 38.93 -8.98 -53.62
N ILE A 24 38.80 -10.28 -53.35
CA ILE A 24 37.55 -10.86 -52.83
C ILE A 24 37.20 -10.27 -51.46
N TYR A 25 38.21 -10.07 -50.59
CA TYR A 25 38.00 -9.45 -49.27
C TYR A 25 37.55 -7.99 -49.37
N GLN A 26 38.01 -7.26 -50.39
CA GLN A 26 37.57 -5.90 -50.66
C GLN A 26 36.12 -5.87 -51.16
N ILE A 27 35.75 -6.76 -52.09
CA ILE A 27 34.36 -6.92 -52.55
C ILE A 27 33.43 -7.28 -51.39
N SER A 28 33.84 -8.18 -50.50
CA SER A 28 33.01 -8.55 -49.34
C SER A 28 32.78 -7.35 -48.41
N GLY A 29 33.76 -6.44 -48.30
CA GLY A 29 33.63 -5.19 -47.57
C GLY A 29 32.63 -4.23 -48.20
N GLU A 30 32.65 -4.06 -49.52
CA GLU A 30 31.67 -3.22 -50.22
C GLU A 30 30.24 -3.75 -50.10
N ILE A 31 30.07 -5.08 -50.18
CA ILE A 31 28.76 -5.73 -49.98
C ILE A 31 28.28 -5.53 -48.55
N PHE A 32 29.16 -5.76 -47.56
CA PHE A 32 28.85 -5.54 -46.15
C PHE A 32 28.37 -4.10 -45.92
N ASN A 33 29.12 -3.14 -46.47
CA ASN A 33 28.84 -1.73 -46.28
C ASN A 33 27.53 -1.28 -46.93
N ARG A 34 27.16 -1.83 -48.08
CA ARG A 34 25.92 -1.47 -48.78
C ARG A 34 24.65 -2.03 -48.16
N PHE A 35 24.72 -3.22 -47.57
CA PHE A 35 23.52 -3.96 -47.18
C PHE A 35 23.31 -4.07 -45.66
N PHE A 36 24.34 -3.90 -44.84
CA PHE A 36 24.28 -4.25 -43.40
C PHE A 36 24.70 -3.14 -42.43
N ILE A 37 25.05 -1.94 -42.90
CA ILE A 37 25.51 -0.83 -42.04
C ILE A 37 24.37 -0.05 -41.34
N ASN A 38 23.12 -0.17 -41.79
CA ASN A 38 22.04 0.74 -41.37
C ASN A 38 21.07 0.20 -40.29
N GLU A 39 21.38 -0.90 -39.60
CA GLU A 39 20.53 -1.40 -38.51
C GLU A 39 21.19 -1.17 -37.14
N ASP A 40 20.83 -0.05 -36.51
CA ASP A 40 21.02 0.16 -35.07
C ASP A 40 20.08 -0.79 -34.31
N ASN A 41 20.48 -2.04 -34.13
CA ASN A 41 19.76 -3.01 -33.33
C ASN A 41 20.68 -3.56 -32.23
N GLU A 42 20.25 -3.39 -30.98
CA GLU A 42 20.92 -3.79 -29.73
C GLU A 42 21.28 -5.30 -29.67
N TYR A 43 20.81 -6.08 -30.65
CA TYR A 43 21.08 -7.50 -30.82
C TYR A 43 21.60 -7.77 -32.24
N GLU A 44 22.90 -7.63 -32.46
CA GLU A 44 23.55 -7.84 -33.75
C GLU A 44 23.32 -9.25 -34.31
N THR A 45 22.50 -9.40 -35.35
CA THR A 45 22.42 -10.60 -36.20
C THR A 45 23.08 -10.42 -37.57
N ASN A 46 23.70 -9.27 -37.84
CA ASN A 46 24.30 -8.97 -39.14
C ASN A 46 25.42 -9.95 -39.51
N LEU A 47 25.43 -10.36 -40.78
CA LEU A 47 26.52 -11.13 -41.37
C LEU A 47 27.78 -10.27 -41.38
N SER A 48 28.78 -10.62 -40.57
CA SER A 48 30.06 -9.91 -40.61
C SER A 48 30.72 -10.00 -42.00
N GLN A 49 31.49 -8.98 -42.38
CA GLN A 49 32.30 -8.98 -43.61
C GLN A 49 33.13 -10.27 -43.80
N LYS A 50 33.59 -10.88 -42.70
CA LYS A 50 34.34 -12.14 -42.71
C LYS A 50 33.47 -13.34 -43.12
N VAL A 51 32.20 -13.37 -42.70
CA VAL A 51 31.24 -14.42 -43.10
C VAL A 51 30.89 -14.27 -44.58
N ILE A 52 30.66 -13.04 -45.05
CA ILE A 52 30.39 -12.75 -46.48
C ILE A 52 31.58 -13.16 -47.35
N PHE A 53 32.80 -12.87 -46.90
CA PHE A 53 34.03 -13.33 -47.56
C PHE A 53 34.09 -14.87 -47.68
N LEU A 54 33.80 -15.60 -46.61
CA LEU A 54 33.80 -17.06 -46.60
C LEU A 54 32.72 -17.66 -47.52
N ILE A 55 31.55 -17.04 -47.60
CA ILE A 55 30.49 -17.43 -48.55
C ILE A 55 30.98 -17.24 -49.99
N LEU A 56 31.61 -16.10 -50.32
CA LEU A 56 32.17 -15.86 -51.65
C LEU A 56 33.26 -16.87 -52.00
N VAL A 57 34.13 -17.23 -51.05
CA VAL A 57 35.14 -18.29 -51.23
C VAL A 57 34.48 -19.65 -51.52
N ALA A 58 33.41 -20.01 -50.81
CA ALA A 58 32.66 -21.24 -51.07
C ALA A 58 32.01 -21.25 -52.46
N ILE A 59 31.44 -20.13 -52.90
CA ILE A 59 30.86 -19.97 -54.25
C ILE A 59 31.95 -20.13 -55.32
N ILE A 60 33.14 -19.57 -55.10
CA ILE A 60 34.28 -19.72 -56.01
C ILE A 60 34.72 -21.18 -56.11
N PHE A 61 34.75 -21.92 -55.00
CA PHE A 61 35.06 -23.36 -55.03
C PHE A 61 34.03 -24.16 -55.85
N LEU A 62 32.75 -23.81 -55.77
CA LEU A 62 31.72 -24.41 -56.62
C LEU A 62 31.86 -24.01 -58.10
N MET A 63 32.25 -22.76 -58.40
CA MET A 63 32.53 -22.36 -59.77
C MET A 63 33.76 -23.11 -60.33
N LEU A 64 34.80 -23.28 -59.52
CA LEU A 64 35.99 -24.06 -59.89
C LEU A 64 35.65 -25.53 -60.13
N SER A 65 34.72 -26.13 -59.38
CA SER A 65 34.29 -27.51 -59.63
C SER A 65 33.60 -27.66 -60.99
N ILE A 66 32.80 -26.67 -61.41
CA ILE A 66 32.14 -26.65 -62.72
C ILE A 66 33.16 -26.44 -63.85
N ILE A 67 34.14 -25.55 -63.66
CA ILE A 67 35.19 -25.23 -64.66
C ILE A 67 36.21 -26.37 -64.79
N ALA A 68 36.49 -27.08 -63.70
CA ALA A 68 37.45 -28.19 -63.69
C ALA A 68 37.02 -29.34 -64.60
N ILE A 69 35.71 -29.60 -64.74
CA ILE A 69 35.17 -30.67 -65.58
C ILE A 69 35.66 -30.53 -67.04
N PRO A 70 35.34 -29.46 -67.80
CA PRO A 70 35.82 -29.32 -69.18
C PRO A 70 37.33 -29.07 -69.29
N LEU A 71 37.99 -28.54 -68.26
CA LEU A 71 39.42 -28.25 -68.28
C LEU A 71 40.25 -29.54 -68.25
N PHE A 72 39.89 -30.49 -67.38
CA PHE A 72 40.68 -31.70 -67.16
C PHE A 72 40.19 -32.92 -67.95
N THR A 73 38.99 -32.88 -68.56
CA THR A 73 38.48 -33.97 -69.40
C THR A 73 38.69 -33.76 -70.90
N ARG A 74 39.16 -32.58 -71.34
CA ARG A 74 39.46 -32.32 -72.76
C ARG A 74 40.85 -32.84 -73.14
N PRO A 75 41.00 -33.50 -74.30
CA PRO A 75 42.24 -34.18 -74.71
C PRO A 75 43.44 -33.26 -75.03
N GLY A 76 43.29 -31.93 -74.90
CA GLY A 76 44.34 -30.95 -75.19
C GLY A 76 45.15 -30.45 -73.97
N PHE A 77 44.70 -30.71 -72.73
CA PHE A 77 45.34 -30.14 -71.54
C PHE A 77 46.22 -31.14 -70.75
N MET A 78 45.98 -32.44 -70.91
CA MET A 78 46.80 -33.50 -70.30
C MET A 78 46.81 -34.70 -71.26
N THR A 79 47.95 -35.00 -71.89
CA THR A 79 48.14 -36.10 -72.85
C THR A 79 48.12 -37.51 -72.21
N PHE A 80 47.59 -37.64 -70.99
CA PHE A 80 47.66 -38.85 -70.16
C PHE A 80 46.30 -39.54 -69.95
N PHE A 81 45.21 -39.04 -70.50
CA PHE A 81 43.87 -39.61 -70.29
C PHE A 81 43.18 -39.95 -71.62
N ASP A 82 43.09 -41.25 -71.95
CA ASP A 82 42.35 -41.78 -73.10
C ASP A 82 40.90 -42.12 -72.69
N PRO A 83 39.87 -41.45 -73.23
CA PRO A 83 38.50 -41.50 -72.70
C PRO A 83 37.64 -42.67 -73.22
N LYS A 84 38.24 -43.83 -73.54
CA LYS A 84 37.51 -44.97 -74.16
C LYS A 84 36.84 -45.96 -73.19
N GLU A 85 36.92 -45.74 -71.87
CA GLU A 85 36.19 -46.54 -70.88
C GLU A 85 35.38 -45.62 -69.94
N THR A 86 34.05 -45.67 -70.06
CA THR A 86 33.12 -44.71 -69.42
C THR A 86 33.12 -44.74 -67.89
N GLY A 87 33.65 -45.80 -67.26
CA GLY A 87 33.84 -45.89 -65.81
C GLY A 87 34.89 -44.91 -65.27
N TYR A 88 36.03 -44.74 -65.97
CA TYR A 88 37.12 -43.87 -65.53
C TYR A 88 36.78 -42.38 -65.63
N ILE A 89 35.87 -42.00 -66.52
CA ILE A 89 35.43 -40.60 -66.64
C ILE A 89 34.64 -40.20 -65.39
N GLY A 90 33.77 -41.08 -64.89
CA GLY A 90 33.05 -40.87 -63.63
C GLY A 90 33.99 -40.72 -62.44
N ASP A 91 34.99 -41.60 -62.34
CA ASP A 91 35.99 -41.56 -61.26
C ASP A 91 36.90 -40.33 -61.34
N THR A 92 37.26 -39.89 -62.54
CA THR A 92 38.09 -38.69 -62.76
C THR A 92 37.31 -37.41 -62.45
N ILE A 93 36.05 -37.32 -62.90
CA ILE A 93 35.18 -36.19 -62.57
C ILE A 93 34.91 -36.16 -61.06
N GLY A 94 34.59 -37.30 -60.44
CA GLY A 94 34.40 -37.41 -59.00
C GLY A 94 35.66 -37.03 -58.20
N GLY A 95 36.82 -37.56 -58.59
CA GLY A 95 38.10 -37.28 -57.92
C GLY A 95 38.52 -35.82 -57.99
N ILE A 96 38.20 -35.12 -59.09
CA ILE A 96 38.55 -33.70 -59.28
C ILE A 96 37.50 -32.77 -58.64
N THR A 97 36.21 -33.11 -58.72
CA THR A 97 35.12 -32.23 -58.23
C THR A 97 34.87 -32.38 -56.74
N ASN A 98 35.00 -33.58 -56.17
CA ASN A 98 34.70 -33.85 -54.77
C ASN A 98 35.51 -32.99 -53.78
N PRO A 99 36.83 -32.76 -53.94
CA PRO A 99 37.58 -31.90 -53.03
C PRO A 99 37.05 -30.46 -52.98
N PHE A 100 36.63 -29.90 -54.12
CA PHE A 100 36.08 -28.54 -54.20
C PHE A 100 34.69 -28.46 -53.57
N ILE A 101 33.81 -29.43 -53.88
CA ILE A 101 32.45 -29.50 -53.30
C ILE A 101 32.53 -29.71 -51.79
N ASN A 102 33.38 -30.62 -51.32
CA ASN A 102 33.56 -30.89 -49.90
C ASN A 102 34.16 -29.68 -49.16
N SER A 103 35.11 -28.96 -49.77
CA SER A 103 35.67 -27.73 -49.19
C SER A 103 34.61 -26.64 -49.04
N ALA A 104 33.77 -26.43 -50.07
CA ALA A 104 32.65 -25.50 -49.99
C ALA A 104 31.62 -25.94 -48.94
N ALA A 105 31.29 -27.24 -48.88
CA ALA A 105 30.36 -27.79 -47.90
C ALA A 105 30.84 -27.62 -46.45
N VAL A 106 32.14 -27.82 -46.17
CA VAL A 106 32.73 -27.60 -44.84
C VAL A 106 32.63 -26.13 -44.43
N VAL A 107 32.91 -25.20 -45.35
CA VAL A 107 32.80 -23.76 -45.08
C VAL A 107 31.36 -23.36 -44.79
N VAL A 108 30.40 -23.75 -45.64
CA VAL A 108 28.98 -23.43 -45.45
C VAL A 108 28.42 -24.05 -44.18
N THR A 109 28.75 -25.31 -43.91
CA THR A 109 28.30 -26.04 -42.71
C THR A 109 28.90 -25.42 -41.44
N GLY A 110 30.20 -25.07 -41.46
CA GLY A 110 30.85 -24.37 -40.35
C GLY A 110 30.24 -23.00 -40.07
N LEU A 111 29.87 -22.26 -41.12
CA LEU A 111 29.15 -20.98 -41.00
C LEU A 111 27.75 -21.16 -40.42
N ALA A 112 27.01 -22.19 -40.86
CA ALA A 112 25.69 -22.50 -40.33
C ALA A 112 25.74 -22.81 -38.83
N PHE A 113 26.70 -23.64 -38.39
CA PHE A 113 26.92 -23.91 -36.97
C PHE A 113 27.36 -22.67 -36.19
N TYR A 114 28.19 -21.81 -36.77
CA TYR A 114 28.59 -20.55 -36.14
C TYR A 114 27.41 -19.59 -35.93
N MET A 115 26.55 -19.44 -36.94
CA MET A 115 25.32 -18.64 -36.84
C MET A 115 24.37 -19.22 -35.78
N GLN A 116 24.21 -20.54 -35.73
CA GLN A 116 23.41 -21.22 -34.71
C GLN A 116 23.97 -20.99 -33.30
N TYR A 117 25.29 -21.06 -33.12
CA TYR A 117 25.95 -20.75 -31.85
C TYR A 117 25.71 -19.31 -31.41
N LYS A 118 25.83 -18.34 -32.33
CA LYS A 118 25.55 -16.92 -32.05
C LYS A 118 24.08 -16.71 -31.65
N ALA A 119 23.14 -17.32 -32.38
CA ALA A 119 21.71 -17.28 -32.06
C ALA A 119 21.41 -17.86 -30.67
N ASN A 120 22.02 -18.99 -30.31
CA ASN A 120 21.87 -19.60 -28.98
C ASN A 120 22.40 -18.68 -27.87
N LYS A 121 23.56 -18.03 -28.07
CA LYS A 121 24.07 -17.05 -27.11
C LYS A 121 23.11 -15.89 -26.90
N LEU A 122 22.57 -15.36 -28.00
CA LEU A 122 21.58 -14.29 -27.96
C LEU A 122 20.32 -14.74 -27.21
N GLN A 123 19.79 -15.93 -27.52
CA GLN A 123 18.64 -16.50 -26.85
C GLN A 123 18.84 -16.63 -25.34
N VAL A 124 20.01 -17.10 -24.89
CA VAL A 124 20.35 -17.17 -23.46
C VAL A 124 20.38 -15.79 -22.81
N SER A 125 20.90 -14.77 -23.51
CA SER A 125 20.95 -13.40 -22.97
C SER A 125 19.56 -12.79 -22.81
N ILE A 126 18.69 -12.95 -23.82
CA ILE A 126 17.30 -12.49 -23.78
C ILE A 126 16.54 -13.21 -22.66
N PHE A 127 16.71 -14.53 -22.56
CA PHE A 127 16.07 -15.33 -21.53
C PHE A 127 16.49 -14.89 -20.11
N LYS A 128 17.79 -14.62 -19.89
CA LYS A 128 18.28 -14.09 -18.60
C LYS A 128 17.63 -12.75 -18.27
N LYS A 129 17.58 -11.82 -19.23
CA LYS A 129 16.94 -10.51 -19.06
C LYS A 129 15.46 -10.66 -18.69
N GLN A 130 14.71 -11.49 -19.43
CA GLN A 130 13.31 -11.79 -19.13
C GLN A 130 13.11 -12.41 -17.74
N LEU A 131 14.01 -13.30 -17.33
CA LEU A 131 13.95 -13.94 -16.02
C LEU A 131 14.21 -12.94 -14.88
N ASP A 132 15.11 -11.98 -15.08
CA ASP A 132 15.39 -10.94 -14.10
C ASP A 132 14.23 -9.93 -14.00
N GLU A 133 13.67 -9.48 -15.13
CA GLU A 133 12.46 -8.65 -15.18
C GLU A 133 11.26 -9.37 -14.53
N ALA A 134 11.07 -10.66 -14.81
CA ALA A 134 9.99 -11.46 -14.22
C ALA A 134 10.14 -11.60 -12.70
N LYS A 135 11.36 -11.75 -12.18
CA LYS A 135 11.62 -11.79 -10.73
C LYS A 135 11.32 -10.45 -10.07
N GLU A 136 11.72 -9.35 -10.71
CA GLU A 136 11.44 -8.00 -10.19
C GLU A 136 9.94 -7.75 -10.11
N GLN A 137 9.22 -8.02 -11.21
CA GLN A 137 7.77 -7.91 -11.28
C GLN A 137 7.09 -8.77 -10.20
N PHE A 138 7.52 -10.03 -10.04
CA PHE A 138 6.99 -10.92 -9.01
C PHE A 138 7.19 -10.37 -7.59
N ASN A 139 8.34 -9.76 -7.30
CA ASN A 139 8.60 -9.15 -5.99
C ASN A 139 7.69 -7.94 -5.74
N ILE A 140 7.50 -7.08 -6.75
CA ILE A 140 6.57 -5.94 -6.68
C ILE A 140 5.14 -6.42 -6.44
N ASP A 141 4.70 -7.44 -7.18
CA ASP A 141 3.37 -8.00 -7.04
C ASP A 141 3.15 -8.63 -5.66
N GLN A 142 4.15 -9.34 -5.12
CA GLN A 142 4.08 -9.83 -3.73
C GLN A 142 3.95 -8.70 -2.70
N LEU A 143 4.71 -7.61 -2.86
CA LEU A 143 4.63 -6.46 -1.94
C LEU A 143 3.26 -5.79 -2.01
N ASN A 144 2.72 -5.61 -3.23
CA ASN A 144 1.39 -5.06 -3.43
C ASN A 144 0.29 -5.95 -2.83
N GLN A 145 0.40 -7.28 -3.00
CA GLN A 145 -0.52 -8.23 -2.39
C GLN A 145 -0.45 -8.21 -0.86
N ARG A 146 0.75 -8.18 -0.27
CA ARG A 146 0.92 -8.08 1.19
C ARG A 146 0.27 -6.80 1.72
N LYS A 147 0.52 -5.66 1.06
CA LYS A 147 -0.11 -4.39 1.43
C LYS A 147 -1.64 -4.46 1.33
N LYS A 148 -2.17 -5.02 0.24
CA LYS A 148 -3.62 -5.20 0.06
C LYS A 148 -4.23 -6.06 1.16
N ASN A 149 -3.64 -7.21 1.44
CA ASN A 149 -4.11 -8.12 2.50
C ASN A 149 -4.09 -7.44 3.88
N GLN A 150 -3.06 -6.63 4.17
CA GLN A 150 -3.01 -5.86 5.42
C GLN A 150 -4.13 -4.82 5.52
N VAL A 151 -4.43 -4.11 4.42
CA VAL A 151 -5.55 -3.16 4.37
C VAL A 151 -6.90 -3.88 4.57
N GLU A 152 -7.11 -5.03 3.90
CA GLU A 152 -8.32 -5.84 4.04
C GLU A 152 -8.50 -6.38 5.48
N GLN A 153 -7.40 -6.76 6.14
CA GLN A 153 -7.42 -7.17 7.56
C GLN A 153 -7.82 -6.01 8.48
N ILE A 154 -7.27 -4.80 8.24
CA ILE A 154 -7.65 -3.59 8.99
C ILE A 154 -9.13 -3.29 8.80
N GLU A 155 -9.61 -3.33 7.56
CA GLU A 155 -11.01 -3.07 7.23
C GLU A 155 -11.95 -4.08 7.91
N THR A 156 -11.61 -5.38 7.84
CA THR A 156 -12.36 -6.44 8.50
C THR A 156 -12.41 -6.22 10.01
N GLN A 157 -11.26 -5.99 10.65
CA GLN A 157 -11.19 -5.75 12.09
C GLN A 157 -11.96 -4.49 12.50
N PHE A 158 -11.88 -3.41 11.71
CA PHE A 158 -12.64 -2.19 11.93
C PHE A 158 -14.15 -2.44 11.92
N TYR A 159 -14.67 -3.15 10.92
CA TYR A 159 -16.10 -3.44 10.86
C TYR A 159 -16.58 -4.39 11.96
N GLU A 160 -15.75 -5.32 12.42
CA GLU A 160 -16.06 -6.13 13.61
C GLU A 160 -16.12 -5.27 14.88
N MET A 161 -15.18 -4.35 15.08
CA MET A 161 -15.25 -3.38 16.18
C MET A 161 -16.47 -2.44 16.04
N LEU A 162 -16.88 -2.09 14.82
CA LEU A 162 -18.09 -1.31 14.61
C LEU A 162 -19.35 -2.08 15.02
N LYS A 163 -19.43 -3.38 14.67
CA LYS A 163 -20.53 -4.26 15.06
C LYS A 163 -20.60 -4.44 16.57
N LEU A 164 -19.46 -4.70 17.22
CA LEU A 164 -19.38 -4.84 18.67
C LEU A 164 -19.81 -3.55 19.39
N HIS A 165 -19.42 -2.38 18.86
CA HIS A 165 -19.90 -1.10 19.41
C HIS A 165 -21.42 -0.99 19.31
N LYS A 166 -22.02 -1.34 18.17
CA LYS A 166 -23.49 -1.38 18.03
C LYS A 166 -24.15 -2.34 19.03
N SER A 167 -23.58 -3.52 19.25
CA SER A 167 -24.08 -4.48 20.25
C SER A 167 -24.08 -3.87 21.64
N ASN A 168 -22.95 -3.30 22.07
CA ASN A 168 -22.81 -2.65 23.37
C ASN A 168 -23.84 -1.52 23.56
N ILE A 169 -24.10 -0.74 22.51
CA ILE A 169 -25.11 0.32 22.56
C ILE A 169 -26.52 -0.28 22.66
N ASN A 170 -26.84 -1.32 21.88
CA ASN A 170 -28.15 -1.96 21.90
C ASN A 170 -28.46 -2.67 23.23
N GLU A 171 -27.44 -3.15 23.92
CA GLU A 171 -27.54 -3.78 25.25
C GLU A 171 -27.68 -2.76 26.38
N LEU A 172 -27.52 -1.45 26.12
CA LEU A 172 -27.75 -0.43 27.13
C LEU A 172 -29.20 -0.39 27.55
N GLU A 173 -29.41 -0.36 28.86
CA GLU A 173 -30.70 -0.21 29.49
C GLU A 173 -30.65 0.92 30.51
N TYR A 174 -31.59 1.86 30.40
CA TYR A 174 -31.87 2.88 31.40
C TYR A 174 -33.22 2.56 32.04
N LYS A 175 -33.19 2.31 33.34
CA LYS A 175 -34.40 2.00 34.11
C LYS A 175 -34.93 3.28 34.72
N ASP A 176 -36.03 3.78 34.17
CA ASP A 176 -36.75 4.87 34.80
C ASP A 176 -37.73 4.34 35.84
N TYR A 177 -37.40 4.56 37.11
CA TYR A 177 -38.27 4.33 38.26
C TYR A 177 -39.20 5.54 38.42
N GLY A 178 -40.13 5.69 37.48
CA GLY A 178 -41.22 6.65 37.62
C GLY A 178 -41.99 6.39 38.92
N SER A 179 -42.32 7.48 39.61
CA SER A 179 -43.14 7.57 40.84
C SER A 179 -44.13 6.42 41.09
N ILE A 180 -43.87 5.64 42.17
CA ILE A 180 -44.77 4.80 43.01
C ILE A 180 -45.75 3.81 42.33
N ASP A 181 -46.07 3.90 41.04
CA ASP A 181 -46.99 2.99 40.32
C ASP A 181 -46.27 2.18 39.22
N THR A 182 -45.71 1.06 39.67
CA THR A 182 -45.67 -0.30 39.07
C THR A 182 -45.26 -0.58 37.61
N ASN A 183 -44.89 0.38 36.75
CA ASN A 183 -44.27 0.04 35.45
C ASN A 183 -42.99 0.85 35.19
N SER A 184 -41.83 0.27 35.52
CA SER A 184 -40.54 0.82 35.12
C SER A 184 -40.45 0.87 33.60
N ILE A 185 -40.34 2.06 33.01
CA ILE A 185 -40.10 2.20 31.58
C ILE A 185 -38.62 1.88 31.36
N ASN A 186 -38.34 0.75 30.72
CA ASN A 186 -36.99 0.39 30.33
C ASN A 186 -36.67 1.03 28.98
N ILE A 187 -35.89 2.11 29.02
CA ILE A 187 -35.40 2.78 27.82
C ILE A 187 -34.15 2.05 27.37
N LYS A 188 -34.16 1.51 26.14
CA LYS A 188 -33.03 0.75 25.61
C LYS A 188 -32.29 1.48 24.50
N GLY A 189 -31.04 1.11 24.31
CA GLY A 189 -30.28 1.51 23.15
C GLY A 189 -29.84 2.98 23.19
N ARG A 190 -29.90 3.64 22.03
CA ARG A 190 -29.41 5.02 21.85
C ARG A 190 -30.12 6.05 22.70
N ARG A 191 -31.43 5.87 22.96
CA ARG A 191 -32.25 6.80 23.76
C ARG A 191 -31.78 6.89 25.22
N THR A 192 -31.01 5.91 25.68
CA THR A 192 -30.37 5.94 27.00
C THR A 192 -29.41 7.12 27.15
N PHE A 193 -28.74 7.54 26.07
CA PHE A 193 -27.82 8.70 26.11
C PHE A 193 -28.53 10.05 26.28
N GLU A 194 -29.77 10.19 25.81
CA GLU A 194 -30.60 11.37 26.07
C GLU A 194 -30.86 11.52 27.57
N ASN A 195 -31.23 10.42 28.23
CA ASN A 195 -31.50 10.39 29.66
C ASN A 195 -30.23 10.61 30.48
N PHE A 196 -29.11 9.99 30.09
CA PHE A 196 -27.80 10.25 30.70
C PHE A 196 -27.40 11.72 30.62
N ASN A 197 -27.63 12.37 29.48
CA ASN A 197 -27.35 13.78 29.31
C ASN A 197 -28.22 14.64 30.23
N ILE A 198 -29.54 14.37 30.29
CA ILE A 198 -30.47 15.07 31.17
C ILE A 198 -30.03 14.92 32.64
N GLU A 199 -29.76 13.70 33.09
CA GLU A 199 -29.31 13.42 34.45
C GLU A 199 -28.03 14.18 34.80
N LEU A 200 -27.01 14.10 33.94
CA LEU A 200 -25.74 14.80 34.15
C LEU A 200 -25.94 16.32 34.24
N ILE A 201 -26.77 16.90 33.37
CA ILE A 201 -27.03 18.34 33.38
C ILE A 201 -27.83 18.77 34.61
N VAL A 202 -28.77 17.97 35.09
CA VAL A 202 -29.49 18.25 36.35
C VAL A 202 -28.51 18.26 37.52
N ILE A 203 -27.63 17.27 37.63
CA ILE A 203 -26.58 17.23 38.65
C ILE A 203 -25.68 18.46 38.55
N TYR A 204 -25.25 18.80 37.32
CA TYR A 204 -24.39 19.96 37.07
C TYR A 204 -25.03 21.29 37.49
N LYS A 205 -26.31 21.50 37.16
CA LYS A 205 -27.08 22.70 37.56
C LYS A 205 -27.19 22.83 39.08
N LYS A 206 -27.40 21.72 39.79
CA LYS A 206 -27.42 21.73 41.26
C LYS A 206 -26.07 22.12 41.85
N ILE A 207 -24.98 21.60 41.30
CA ILE A 207 -23.62 22.01 41.71
C ILE A 207 -23.38 23.49 41.44
N LEU A 208 -23.87 24.03 40.32
CA LEU A 208 -23.75 25.46 40.01
C LEU A 208 -24.46 26.35 41.04
N LEU A 209 -25.64 25.94 41.50
CA LEU A 209 -26.44 26.69 42.47
C LEU A 209 -25.93 26.57 43.91
N HIS A 210 -25.16 25.53 44.23
CA HIS A 210 -24.67 25.31 45.59
C HIS A 210 -23.56 26.31 45.97
N SER A 211 -23.70 26.92 47.15
CA SER A 211 -22.81 27.97 47.67
C SER A 211 -21.32 27.57 47.71
N SER A 212 -21.01 26.34 48.08
CA SER A 212 -19.63 25.80 48.08
C SER A 212 -18.91 25.85 46.72
N TYR A 213 -19.65 25.83 45.61
CA TYR A 213 -19.07 25.80 44.26
C TYR A 213 -19.30 27.07 43.46
N SER A 214 -20.29 27.90 43.79
CA SER A 214 -20.72 29.03 42.96
C SER A 214 -19.54 29.91 42.48
N ASN A 215 -18.61 30.27 43.37
CA ASN A 215 -17.49 31.18 43.05
C ASN A 215 -16.07 30.57 43.10
N ASN A 216 -15.88 29.41 43.72
CA ASN A 216 -14.52 28.91 44.05
C ASN A 216 -13.92 27.93 43.03
N TYR A 217 -14.72 27.46 42.06
CA TYR A 217 -14.31 26.41 41.14
C TYR A 217 -14.55 26.80 39.68
N THR A 218 -13.60 26.44 38.82
CA THR A 218 -13.73 26.60 37.37
C THR A 218 -14.87 25.73 36.84
N GLN A 219 -15.41 26.12 35.67
CA GLN A 219 -16.43 25.36 34.98
C GLN A 219 -16.03 23.88 34.77
N LYS A 220 -14.77 23.64 34.40
CA LYS A 220 -14.21 22.30 34.21
C LYS A 220 -14.25 21.50 35.51
N GLN A 221 -13.87 22.09 36.64
CA GLN A 221 -13.92 21.43 37.96
C GLN A 221 -15.36 21.11 38.40
N LYS A 222 -16.30 22.03 38.16
CA LYS A 222 -17.73 21.82 38.44
C LYS A 222 -18.30 20.66 37.62
N LEU A 223 -18.01 20.61 36.31
CA LEU A 223 -18.43 19.50 35.46
C LEU A 223 -17.76 18.20 35.91
N SER A 224 -16.47 18.24 36.25
CA SER A 224 -15.75 17.09 36.77
C SER A 224 -16.46 16.50 38.00
N MET A 225 -16.91 17.34 38.93
CA MET A 225 -17.69 16.88 40.08
C MET A 225 -19.04 16.29 39.67
N ALA A 226 -19.79 16.96 38.79
CA ALA A 226 -21.07 16.46 38.31
C ALA A 226 -20.93 15.09 37.64
N TYR A 227 -19.91 14.95 36.78
CA TYR A 227 -19.63 13.73 36.06
C TYR A 227 -19.22 12.59 37.00
N LYS A 228 -18.44 12.85 38.06
CA LYS A 228 -18.10 11.83 39.08
C LYS A 228 -19.35 11.28 39.75
N ILE A 229 -20.25 12.17 40.14
CA ILE A 229 -21.52 11.81 40.77
C ILE A 229 -22.38 10.99 39.82
N PHE A 230 -22.54 11.45 38.58
CA PHE A 230 -23.25 10.73 37.52
C PHE A 230 -22.65 9.34 37.25
N PHE A 231 -21.32 9.25 37.18
CA PHE A 231 -20.63 8.04 36.79
C PHE A 231 -20.63 6.98 37.90
N TYR A 232 -20.32 7.35 39.14
CA TYR A 232 -20.26 6.41 40.26
C TYR A 232 -21.60 6.26 41.01
N GLY A 233 -22.52 7.18 40.78
CA GLY A 233 -23.81 7.24 41.45
C GLY A 233 -23.74 7.84 42.86
N LEU A 234 -24.93 8.10 43.37
CA LEU A 234 -25.26 8.53 44.72
C LEU A 234 -25.79 7.32 45.52
N TRP A 235 -26.23 7.60 46.74
CA TRP A 235 -26.58 6.67 47.82
C TRP A 235 -27.66 5.63 47.46
N ASN A 236 -27.62 4.50 48.16
CA ASN A 236 -28.79 3.70 48.53
C ASN A 236 -28.67 3.33 50.02
N GLU A 237 -29.79 2.98 50.67
CA GLU A 237 -29.91 2.76 52.13
C GLU A 237 -28.83 1.83 52.74
N GLN A 238 -28.23 0.94 51.94
CA GLN A 238 -27.24 -0.04 52.41
C GLN A 238 -25.77 0.40 52.25
N ASN A 239 -25.42 1.27 51.29
CA ASN A 239 -24.02 1.55 50.91
C ASN A 239 -23.62 3.03 50.86
N GLY A 240 -24.49 3.93 51.32
CA GLY A 240 -24.31 5.37 51.28
C GLY A 240 -22.96 5.90 51.78
N LEU A 241 -22.59 5.50 53.01
CA LEU A 241 -21.35 5.92 53.66
C LEU A 241 -20.11 5.39 52.93
N TYR A 242 -20.18 4.17 52.41
CA TYR A 242 -19.10 3.57 51.62
C TYR A 242 -18.86 4.34 50.32
N LYS A 243 -19.90 4.62 49.53
CA LYS A 243 -19.77 5.40 48.29
C LYS A 243 -19.28 6.82 48.55
N MET A 244 -19.78 7.47 49.59
CA MET A 244 -19.34 8.81 49.99
C MET A 244 -17.86 8.82 50.38
N ASN A 245 -17.43 7.87 51.22
CA ASN A 245 -16.02 7.72 51.60
C ASN A 245 -15.15 7.34 50.39
N MET A 246 -15.66 6.53 49.46
CA MET A 246 -14.98 6.22 48.20
C MET A 246 -14.78 7.49 47.37
N LEU A 247 -15.82 8.30 47.16
CA LEU A 247 -15.71 9.56 46.40
C LEU A 247 -14.78 10.56 47.08
N LYS A 248 -14.88 10.70 48.41
CA LYS A 248 -13.98 11.52 49.22
C LYS A 248 -12.52 11.06 49.12
N ARG A 249 -12.28 9.75 49.09
CA ARG A 249 -10.93 9.17 48.93
C ARG A 249 -10.39 9.36 47.52
N ILE A 250 -11.21 9.14 46.49
CA ILE A 250 -10.78 9.29 45.10
C ILE A 250 -10.55 10.78 44.78
N PHE A 251 -11.29 11.70 45.42
CA PHE A 251 -11.29 13.12 45.05
C PHE A 251 -11.35 14.10 46.24
N PRO A 252 -10.36 14.11 47.14
CA PRO A 252 -10.41 14.86 48.39
C PRO A 252 -10.58 16.38 48.20
N ASP A 253 -9.88 16.99 47.24
CA ASP A 253 -9.84 18.46 47.09
C ASP A 253 -11.08 19.06 46.42
N SER A 254 -11.86 18.21 45.74
CA SER A 254 -13.04 18.63 44.97
C SER A 254 -14.35 18.11 45.54
N PHE A 255 -14.33 17.34 46.63
CA PHE A 255 -15.52 16.71 47.19
C PHE A 255 -16.05 17.51 48.39
N HIS A 256 -17.27 18.03 48.27
CA HIS A 256 -17.98 18.70 49.36
C HIS A 256 -19.15 17.84 49.82
N GLU A 257 -19.10 17.42 51.09
CA GLU A 257 -20.08 16.50 51.67
C GLU A 257 -21.50 17.09 51.69
N SER A 258 -21.63 18.40 51.92
CA SER A 258 -22.93 19.10 51.87
C SER A 258 -23.61 18.99 50.50
N VAL A 259 -22.82 19.07 49.41
CA VAL A 259 -23.33 18.95 48.05
C VAL A 259 -23.84 17.55 47.77
N TYR A 260 -23.10 16.54 48.24
CA TYR A 260 -23.50 15.15 48.12
C TYR A 260 -24.82 14.90 48.87
N ILE A 261 -24.94 15.41 50.11
CA ILE A 261 -26.16 15.27 50.93
C ILE A 261 -27.36 15.97 50.27
N GLU A 262 -27.19 17.21 49.78
CA GLU A 262 -28.27 17.96 49.12
C GLU A 262 -28.76 17.24 47.86
N LEU A 263 -27.82 16.80 47.00
CA LEU A 263 -28.15 16.05 45.79
C LEU A 263 -28.86 14.74 46.12
N ASN A 264 -28.40 14.06 47.16
CA ASN A 264 -29.01 12.81 47.58
C ASN A 264 -30.45 13.00 48.06
N ASN A 265 -30.68 14.02 48.90
CA ASN A 265 -32.03 14.38 49.35
C ASN A 265 -32.95 14.76 48.19
N TYR A 266 -32.42 15.47 47.18
CA TYR A 266 -33.18 15.82 45.98
C TYR A 266 -33.58 14.56 45.18
N ILE A 267 -32.64 13.67 44.93
CA ILE A 267 -32.87 12.44 44.15
C ILE A 267 -33.87 11.52 44.84
N ALA A 268 -33.69 11.29 46.14
CA ALA A 268 -34.58 10.45 46.94
C ALA A 268 -36.05 10.93 46.90
N ASN A 269 -36.28 12.24 46.80
CA ASN A 269 -37.61 12.82 46.83
C ASN A 269 -38.20 13.15 45.45
N SER A 270 -37.39 13.33 44.41
CA SER A 270 -37.85 13.93 43.14
C SER A 270 -37.44 13.18 41.88
N ALA A 271 -36.43 12.31 41.92
CA ALA A 271 -35.94 11.60 40.74
C ALA A 271 -35.20 10.31 41.13
N PRO A 272 -35.89 9.27 41.65
CA PRO A 272 -35.25 8.08 42.20
C PRO A 272 -34.49 7.24 41.15
N SER A 273 -34.72 7.46 39.85
CA SER A 273 -33.91 6.89 38.76
C SER A 273 -32.56 7.57 38.58
N PHE A 274 -32.34 8.76 39.13
CA PHE A 274 -31.09 9.48 39.02
C PHE A 274 -30.11 8.99 40.10
N GLY A 275 -28.81 9.04 39.82
CA GLY A 275 -27.78 8.74 40.81
C GLY A 275 -27.59 7.25 41.08
N ILE A 276 -28.06 6.34 40.22
CA ILE A 276 -27.73 4.90 40.34
C ILE A 276 -26.23 4.68 40.08
N GLY A 277 -25.67 5.46 39.16
CA GLY A 277 -24.28 5.37 38.69
C GLY A 277 -24.18 4.47 37.47
N HIS A 278 -23.50 4.97 36.44
CA HIS A 278 -23.43 4.34 35.10
C HIS A 278 -22.03 3.87 34.71
N ALA A 279 -21.14 3.75 35.70
CA ALA A 279 -19.75 3.37 35.48
C ALA A 279 -19.59 2.02 34.77
N PRO A 280 -20.32 0.94 35.13
CA PRO A 280 -20.19 -0.35 34.44
C PRO A 280 -20.45 -0.21 32.94
N GLU A 281 -21.61 0.33 32.56
CA GLU A 281 -22.10 0.40 31.19
C GLU A 281 -21.24 1.35 30.34
N LEU A 282 -21.02 2.57 30.83
CA LEU A 282 -20.28 3.60 30.09
C LEU A 282 -18.78 3.29 29.98
N SER A 283 -18.17 2.63 30.98
CA SER A 283 -16.76 2.26 30.92
C SER A 283 -16.48 1.32 29.74
N HIS A 284 -17.35 0.33 29.53
CA HIS A 284 -17.19 -0.62 28.44
C HIS A 284 -17.34 0.06 27.08
N ILE A 285 -18.34 0.93 26.93
CA ILE A 285 -18.61 1.65 25.67
C ILE A 285 -17.47 2.61 25.33
N TYR A 286 -17.08 3.48 26.25
CA TYR A 286 -16.04 4.47 25.96
C TYR A 286 -14.69 3.81 25.71
N ARG A 287 -14.34 2.76 26.45
CA ARG A 287 -13.09 2.02 26.21
C ARG A 287 -13.10 1.38 24.82
N HIS A 288 -14.19 0.75 24.44
CA HIS A 288 -14.29 0.10 23.15
C HIS A 288 -14.26 1.12 22.01
N LEU A 289 -15.05 2.19 22.09
CA LEU A 289 -15.05 3.28 21.12
C LEU A 289 -13.67 3.93 20.98
N PHE A 290 -12.98 4.18 22.09
CA PHE A 290 -11.61 4.69 22.11
C PHE A 290 -10.63 3.76 21.41
N LEU A 291 -10.71 2.45 21.69
CA LEU A 291 -9.85 1.46 21.05
C LEU A 291 -10.10 1.37 19.55
N THR A 292 -11.35 1.46 19.07
CA THR A 292 -11.66 1.48 17.64
C THR A 292 -11.04 2.69 16.96
N VAL A 293 -11.18 3.87 17.56
CA VAL A 293 -10.60 5.10 17.02
C VAL A 293 -9.08 5.03 17.00
N LYS A 294 -8.49 4.60 18.12
CA LYS A 294 -7.03 4.44 18.25
C LYS A 294 -6.49 3.42 17.25
N PHE A 295 -7.18 2.30 17.04
CA PHE A 295 -6.78 1.27 16.09
C PHE A 295 -6.58 1.83 14.68
N ILE A 296 -7.52 2.66 14.18
CA ILE A 296 -7.40 3.29 12.86
C ILE A 296 -6.38 4.42 12.87
N ALA A 297 -6.45 5.33 13.85
CA ALA A 297 -5.60 6.52 13.88
C ALA A 297 -4.10 6.18 13.91
N THR A 298 -3.74 5.08 14.59
CA THR A 298 -2.35 4.66 14.78
C THR A 298 -1.78 3.83 13.62
N GLN A 299 -2.57 3.47 12.60
CA GLN A 299 -2.03 2.77 11.43
C GLN A 299 -1.00 3.63 10.69
N PRO A 300 0.04 3.04 10.10
CA PRO A 300 1.05 3.82 9.38
C PRO A 300 0.45 4.44 8.10
N GLU A 301 0.81 5.70 7.81
CA GLU A 301 0.32 6.40 6.61
C GLU A 301 0.82 5.79 5.29
N SER A 302 1.91 5.00 5.34
CA SER A 302 2.37 4.18 4.21
C SER A 302 1.42 3.04 3.86
N LEU A 303 0.57 2.61 4.81
CA LEU A 303 -0.41 1.56 4.64
C LEU A 303 -1.78 2.13 4.29
N ILE A 304 -2.31 3.03 5.15
CA ILE A 304 -3.56 3.76 4.89
C ILE A 304 -3.35 5.27 5.06
N SER A 305 -3.75 6.05 4.05
CA SER A 305 -3.58 7.51 4.08
C SER A 305 -4.43 8.17 5.16
N TYR A 306 -4.14 9.43 5.47
CA TYR A 306 -4.94 10.21 6.40
C TYR A 306 -6.42 10.31 5.99
N GLU A 307 -6.69 10.50 4.70
CA GLU A 307 -8.04 10.56 4.12
C GLU A 307 -8.78 9.22 4.27
N GLN A 308 -8.07 8.10 4.12
CA GLN A 308 -8.64 6.77 4.37
C GLN A 308 -8.98 6.59 5.86
N LYS A 309 -8.07 6.98 6.76
CA LYS A 309 -8.35 6.98 8.21
C LYS A 309 -9.56 7.85 8.56
N ARG A 310 -9.63 9.07 8.02
CA ARG A 310 -10.76 9.99 8.17
C ARG A 310 -12.06 9.38 7.64
N THR A 311 -12.01 8.63 6.55
CA THR A 311 -13.16 7.91 6.00
C THR A 311 -13.67 6.83 6.95
N TYR A 312 -12.81 5.94 7.47
CA TYR A 312 -13.19 4.94 8.47
C TYR A 312 -13.79 5.59 9.73
N LEU A 313 -13.13 6.61 10.28
CA LEU A 313 -13.59 7.27 11.50
C LEU A 313 -14.86 8.09 11.30
N ARG A 314 -15.10 8.62 10.09
CA ARG A 314 -16.38 9.20 9.69
C ARG A 314 -17.49 8.15 9.63
N ILE A 315 -17.22 6.94 9.11
CA ILE A 315 -18.19 5.82 9.13
C ILE A 315 -18.55 5.47 10.58
N LEU A 316 -17.55 5.35 11.46
CA LEU A 316 -17.77 5.11 12.90
C LEU A 316 -18.59 6.23 13.54
N ARG A 317 -18.20 7.50 13.33
CA ARG A 317 -18.93 8.66 13.86
C ARG A 317 -20.36 8.73 13.36
N ALA A 318 -20.63 8.38 12.11
CA ALA A 318 -21.99 8.33 11.57
C ALA A 318 -22.87 7.29 12.29
N GLN A 319 -22.27 6.34 13.02
CA GLN A 319 -23.00 5.43 13.90
C GLN A 319 -23.21 5.99 15.32
N LEU A 320 -22.69 7.15 15.68
CA LEU A 320 -22.89 7.79 16.98
C LEU A 320 -24.02 8.82 16.89
N SER A 321 -25.00 8.75 17.79
CA SER A 321 -26.00 9.82 17.92
C SER A 321 -25.37 11.12 18.45
N ASN A 322 -26.05 12.24 18.25
CA ASN A 322 -25.59 13.54 18.77
C ASN A 322 -25.42 13.49 20.30
N HIS A 323 -26.32 12.80 21.02
CA HIS A 323 -26.23 12.63 22.47
C HIS A 323 -25.04 11.75 22.89
N GLU A 324 -24.69 10.72 22.11
CA GLU A 324 -23.45 9.94 22.34
C GLU A 324 -22.20 10.83 22.21
N GLN A 325 -22.15 11.67 21.17
CA GLN A 325 -21.03 12.61 20.97
C GLN A 325 -20.96 13.67 22.08
N VAL A 326 -22.12 14.19 22.54
CA VAL A 326 -22.22 15.11 23.68
C VAL A 326 -21.72 14.45 24.97
N MET A 327 -22.15 13.23 25.25
CA MET A 327 -21.70 12.50 26.44
C MET A 327 -20.20 12.19 26.36
N LEU A 328 -19.67 11.89 25.17
CA LEU A 328 -18.23 11.75 24.94
C LEU A 328 -17.47 13.06 25.18
N PHE A 329 -18.01 14.19 24.75
CA PHE A 329 -17.47 15.51 25.03
C PHE A 329 -17.41 15.77 26.54
N TYR A 330 -18.49 15.52 27.29
CA TYR A 330 -18.49 15.69 28.75
C TYR A 330 -17.55 14.72 29.46
N ASN A 331 -17.43 13.48 28.98
CA ASN A 331 -16.46 12.52 29.49
C ASN A 331 -15.01 13.05 29.37
N TRP A 332 -14.64 13.62 28.23
CA TRP A 332 -13.34 14.23 28.05
C TRP A 332 -13.17 15.51 28.87
N TYR A 333 -14.12 16.45 28.77
CA TYR A 333 -13.99 17.77 29.43
C TYR A 333 -13.99 17.64 30.96
N SER A 334 -14.67 16.64 31.52
CA SER A 334 -14.64 16.33 32.95
C SER A 334 -13.32 15.71 33.45
N GLY A 335 -12.43 15.29 32.55
CA GLY A 335 -11.14 14.68 32.86
C GLY A 335 -11.13 13.15 32.91
N PHE A 336 -12.24 12.46 32.64
CA PHE A 336 -12.25 10.99 32.57
C PHE A 336 -11.67 10.48 31.25
N GLY A 337 -11.92 11.22 30.17
CA GLY A 337 -11.53 10.88 28.81
C GLY A 337 -10.32 11.63 28.28
N GLU A 338 -9.38 12.10 29.11
CA GLU A 338 -8.29 12.99 28.68
C GLU A 338 -7.50 12.46 27.46
N LYS A 339 -7.36 11.14 27.34
CA LYS A 339 -6.69 10.46 26.22
C LYS A 339 -7.34 10.69 24.86
N TRP A 340 -8.58 11.17 24.78
CA TRP A 340 -9.23 11.49 23.51
C TRP A 340 -8.62 12.71 22.82
N GLU A 341 -8.19 13.69 23.60
CA GLU A 341 -7.67 14.96 23.12
C GLU A 341 -6.70 15.52 24.17
N GLU A 342 -5.43 15.13 24.04
CA GLU A 342 -4.36 15.38 25.00
C GLU A 342 -3.64 16.70 24.69
N LYS A 343 -3.15 17.41 25.72
CA LYS A 343 -2.45 18.70 25.49
C LYS A 343 -1.07 18.53 24.87
N LEU A 344 -0.40 17.41 25.13
CA LEU A 344 0.95 17.13 24.63
C LEU A 344 0.93 16.93 23.11
N THR A 345 1.96 17.43 22.43
CA THR A 345 2.10 17.33 20.96
C THR A 345 2.14 15.88 20.47
N SER A 346 2.66 14.95 21.29
CA SER A 346 2.71 13.51 21.00
C SER A 346 1.45 12.74 21.45
N GLY A 347 0.50 13.42 22.10
CA GLY A 347 -0.73 12.81 22.60
C GLY A 347 -1.80 12.72 21.51
N ASN A 348 -2.87 11.96 21.78
CA ASN A 348 -3.91 11.78 20.78
C ASN A 348 -4.71 13.08 20.55
N LYS A 349 -5.14 13.27 19.30
CA LYS A 349 -5.93 14.41 18.82
C LYS A 349 -7.22 13.98 18.15
N PHE A 350 -7.93 13.02 18.74
CA PHE A 350 -9.05 12.35 18.04
C PHE A 350 -10.23 13.26 17.77
N PHE A 351 -10.47 14.26 18.63
CA PHE A 351 -11.54 15.24 18.39
C PHE A 351 -11.14 16.22 17.31
N THR A 352 -9.94 16.78 17.36
CA THR A 352 -9.49 17.81 16.43
C THR A 352 -9.02 17.26 15.08
N GLU A 353 -8.17 16.24 15.09
CA GLU A 353 -7.58 15.65 13.89
C GLU A 353 -8.58 14.78 13.12
N TYR A 354 -9.43 14.01 13.81
CA TYR A 354 -10.35 13.06 13.19
C TYR A 354 -11.84 13.43 13.33
N ARG A 355 -12.16 14.56 13.97
CA ARG A 355 -13.52 15.11 14.06
C ARG A 355 -14.51 14.13 14.66
N MET A 356 -14.12 13.40 15.71
CA MET A 356 -14.97 12.37 16.33
C MET A 356 -16.23 12.92 17.02
N ILE A 357 -16.28 14.22 17.32
CA ILE A 357 -17.43 14.92 17.89
C ILE A 357 -17.99 16.02 16.97
N HIS A 358 -17.83 15.86 15.66
CA HIS A 358 -18.19 16.86 14.64
C HIS A 358 -19.64 17.34 14.69
N ASN A 359 -20.58 16.48 15.12
CA ASN A 359 -22.02 16.80 15.13
C ASN A 359 -22.48 17.44 16.45
N VAL A 360 -21.55 17.74 17.37
CA VAL A 360 -21.89 18.50 18.58
C VAL A 360 -22.00 19.98 18.22
N TYR A 361 -23.11 20.60 18.62
CA TYR A 361 -23.40 22.03 18.47
C TYR A 361 -23.68 22.68 19.83
N ASN A 362 -23.68 24.01 19.91
CA ASN A 362 -23.76 24.69 21.21
C ASN A 362 -25.11 24.50 21.90
N GLU A 363 -26.21 24.44 21.15
CA GLU A 363 -27.58 24.37 21.68
C GLU A 363 -27.92 23.00 22.32
N ILE A 364 -27.20 21.93 21.97
CA ILE A 364 -27.34 20.62 22.62
C ILE A 364 -26.52 20.52 23.91
N LEU A 365 -25.56 21.44 24.12
CA LEU A 365 -24.77 21.55 25.32
C LEU A 365 -25.43 22.49 26.33
N HIS A 366 -25.02 22.41 27.60
CA HIS A 366 -25.37 23.44 28.57
C HIS A 366 -24.68 24.76 28.22
N ASN A 367 -25.37 25.89 28.36
CA ASN A 367 -24.94 27.24 27.92
C ASN A 367 -23.55 27.68 28.39
N ASP A 368 -23.04 27.10 29.48
CA ASP A 368 -21.70 27.39 29.96
C ASP A 368 -20.61 26.87 28.99
N PHE A 369 -20.87 25.79 28.24
CA PHE A 369 -19.89 25.13 27.37
C PHE A 369 -19.99 25.67 25.95
N LYS A 370 -19.11 26.63 25.63
CA LYS A 370 -19.01 27.20 24.28
C LYS A 370 -17.88 26.53 23.50
N LEU A 371 -18.22 25.79 22.45
CA LEU A 371 -17.26 25.00 21.68
C LEU A 371 -16.18 25.88 21.04
N GLU A 372 -16.53 27.10 20.62
CA GLU A 372 -15.61 28.03 19.99
C GLU A 372 -14.44 28.39 20.92
N LYS A 373 -14.75 28.59 22.21
CA LYS A 373 -13.77 28.92 23.24
C LYS A 373 -12.96 27.69 23.66
N ILE A 374 -13.62 26.54 23.79
CA ILE A 374 -12.99 25.31 24.29
C ILE A 374 -11.97 24.76 23.28
N PHE A 375 -12.32 24.74 22.00
CA PHE A 375 -11.46 24.20 20.94
C PHE A 375 -10.59 25.25 20.26
N ASN A 376 -10.81 26.54 20.54
CA ASN A 376 -10.13 27.66 19.90
C ASN A 376 -10.16 27.53 18.37
N LEU A 377 -11.35 27.66 17.79
CA LEU A 377 -11.62 27.38 16.36
C LEU A 377 -10.80 28.23 15.37
N SER A 378 -10.08 29.25 15.84
CA SER A 378 -9.14 30.01 15.01
C SER A 378 -7.81 29.26 14.77
N LYS A 379 -7.56 28.16 15.48
CA LYS A 379 -6.34 27.38 15.33
C LYS A 379 -6.42 26.50 14.09
N GLU A 380 -5.35 26.51 13.28
CA GLU A 380 -5.23 25.60 12.15
C GLU A 380 -5.24 24.13 12.59
N ILE A 381 -6.04 23.33 11.90
CA ILE A 381 -6.16 21.87 12.08
C ILE A 381 -5.85 21.18 10.76
N ARG A 382 -5.39 19.93 10.83
CA ARG A 382 -5.17 19.10 9.63
C ARG A 382 -6.50 18.89 8.89
N THR A 383 -6.48 19.10 7.57
CA THR A 383 -7.64 18.97 6.67
C THR A 383 -7.38 17.93 5.59
N GLU A 384 -8.46 17.37 5.03
CA GLU A 384 -8.40 16.50 3.85
C GLU A 384 -8.04 17.31 2.59
N ILE A 385 -7.17 16.76 1.75
CA ILE A 385 -6.76 17.41 0.49
C ILE A 385 -7.97 17.55 -0.44
N GLY A 386 -8.20 18.75 -0.98
CA GLY A 386 -9.28 19.03 -1.93
C GLY A 386 -10.67 19.20 -1.32
N ARG A 387 -10.77 19.32 0.02
CA ARG A 387 -12.04 19.56 0.72
C ARG A 387 -12.09 21.00 1.27
N ASN A 388 -12.95 21.82 0.68
CA ASN A 388 -13.10 23.23 1.06
C ASN A 388 -13.82 23.42 2.41
N ASP A 389 -14.77 22.53 2.73
CA ASP A 389 -15.58 22.59 3.96
C ASP A 389 -15.18 21.51 4.97
N ASP A 390 -13.90 21.42 5.32
CA ASP A 390 -13.39 20.46 6.32
C ASP A 390 -13.30 21.06 7.74
N PHE A 391 -14.39 21.68 8.18
CA PHE A 391 -14.49 22.31 9.51
C PHE A 391 -14.44 21.29 10.65
N LEU A 392 -14.11 21.74 11.86
CA LEU A 392 -14.05 20.89 13.05
C LEU A 392 -15.45 20.42 13.46
N PHE A 393 -16.42 21.34 13.44
CA PHE A 393 -17.82 21.10 13.73
C PHE A 393 -18.70 21.47 12.54
N GLU A 394 -19.84 20.80 12.43
CA GLU A 394 -20.78 20.96 11.33
C GLU A 394 -21.38 22.38 11.26
N PHE A 395 -21.67 23.00 12.41
CA PHE A 395 -22.28 24.34 12.50
C PHE A 395 -21.37 25.49 12.01
N GLN A 396 -20.11 25.20 11.67
CA GLN A 396 -19.16 26.21 11.18
C GLN A 396 -19.29 26.47 9.67
N GLY A 397 -19.83 25.51 8.92
CA GLY A 397 -20.20 25.67 7.51
C GLY A 397 -21.64 26.14 7.41
#